data_AF-A0A945CJW2-F1
#
_entry.id   AF-A0A945CJW2-F1
#
_cell.length_a   1.000
_cell.length_b   1.000
_cell.length_c   1.000
_cell.angle_alpha   90.00
_cell.angle_beta   90.00
_cell.angle_gamma   90.00
#
_symmetry.space_group_name_H-M   'P 1'
#
loop_
_entity.id
_entity.type
_entity.pdbx_description
1 polymer ?
#
loop_
_entity_poly.entity_id
_entity_poly.type
_entity_poly.pdbx_seq_one_letter_code
_entity_poly.pdbx_strand_id
1 'polypeptide(L)'
;EDGIYPDNQWNNPFSNESALFQMSDDSICRINEFRRIGHPGAVRMSMWGTQASFEENRAGAVWLTKNREETERLDDLLACTGQPVKPAEKAEGMDLVTSDDGTHMSVSSVHPIDRLPREFVGLHNGHNGSHQFLVDDFVRACASGETPPNHVWDAARYTIPGIVAHESAMQNGTLLEVPDLGDPTN
;
A
#
# COMPACT_ATOMS: atom_id res chain seq x y z
N GLU A 1 -3.50 10.42 -32.87
CA GLU A 1 -3.44 9.32 -31.87
C GLU A 1 -2.05 9.32 -31.26
N ASP A 2 -1.87 8.97 -29.98
CA ASP A 2 -0.59 9.08 -29.26
C ASP A 2 0.33 7.85 -29.42
N GLY A 3 -0.07 6.87 -30.23
CA GLY A 3 0.81 5.79 -30.69
C GLY A 3 1.21 4.76 -29.63
N ILE A 4 0.57 4.76 -28.45
CA ILE A 4 1.02 3.93 -27.30
C ILE A 4 0.56 2.46 -27.40
N TYR A 5 -0.41 2.13 -28.26
CA TYR A 5 -1.03 0.81 -28.29
C TYR A 5 -1.18 0.05 -29.63
N PRO A 6 -0.91 0.58 -30.84
CA PRO A 6 -0.80 -0.32 -31.98
C PRO A 6 0.42 -1.23 -31.75
N ASP A 7 0.19 -2.55 -31.74
CA ASP A 7 1.18 -3.62 -31.58
C ASP A 7 1.86 -3.77 -30.20
N ASN A 8 1.08 -3.82 -29.10
CA ASN A 8 1.63 -4.21 -27.80
C ASN A 8 1.83 -5.73 -27.67
N GLN A 9 2.83 -6.16 -26.89
CA GLN A 9 3.25 -7.57 -26.74
C GLN A 9 2.14 -8.51 -26.21
N TRP A 10 1.10 -7.96 -25.60
CA TRP A 10 0.04 -8.72 -24.93
C TRP A 10 -1.31 -8.63 -25.67
N ASN A 11 -1.36 -7.97 -26.83
CA ASN A 11 -2.60 -7.69 -27.57
C ASN A 11 -3.70 -7.04 -26.71
N ASN A 12 -3.33 -6.27 -25.69
CA ASN A 12 -4.28 -5.58 -24.83
C ASN A 12 -4.93 -4.42 -25.61
N PRO A 13 -6.26 -4.40 -25.81
CA PRO A 13 -6.93 -3.31 -26.50
C PRO A 13 -7.22 -2.10 -25.61
N PHE A 14 -7.02 -2.21 -24.29
CA PHE A 14 -7.37 -1.19 -23.31
C PHE A 14 -6.15 -0.40 -22.84
N SER A 15 -6.30 0.92 -22.78
CA SER A 15 -5.32 1.82 -22.16
C SER A 15 -5.72 2.25 -20.75
N ASN A 16 -7.02 2.15 -20.45
CA ASN A 16 -7.64 2.54 -19.19
C ASN A 16 -8.72 1.50 -18.88
N GLU A 17 -8.71 0.94 -17.68
CA GLU A 17 -9.70 -0.03 -17.22
C GLU A 17 -10.20 0.35 -15.83
N SER A 18 -11.49 0.11 -15.59
CA SER A 18 -12.15 0.31 -14.30
C SER A 18 -12.87 -0.97 -13.94
N ALA A 19 -12.57 -1.50 -12.77
CA ALA A 19 -13.16 -2.72 -12.25
C ALA A 19 -13.98 -2.40 -10.99
N LEU A 20 -15.19 -2.95 -10.92
CA LEU A 20 -16.03 -2.93 -9.74
C LEU A 20 -16.12 -4.35 -9.19
N PHE A 21 -15.86 -4.50 -7.90
CA PHE A 21 -15.88 -5.76 -7.19
C PHE A 21 -16.92 -5.70 -6.07
N GLN A 22 -17.74 -6.74 -5.95
CA GLN A 22 -18.48 -7.00 -4.71
C GLN A 22 -17.54 -7.74 -3.76
N MET A 23 -17.41 -7.22 -2.54
CA MET A 23 -16.59 -7.81 -1.49
C MET A 23 -17.43 -8.78 -0.65
N SER A 24 -16.77 -9.62 0.15
CA SER A 24 -17.43 -10.63 0.99
C SER A 24 -18.35 -10.07 2.08
N ASP A 25 -18.23 -8.79 2.40
CA ASP A 25 -19.07 -8.05 3.35
C ASP A 25 -20.13 -7.19 2.66
N ASP A 26 -20.42 -7.47 1.38
CA ASP A 26 -21.30 -6.69 0.49
C ASP A 26 -20.86 -5.25 0.22
N SER A 27 -19.66 -4.86 0.67
CA SER A 27 -19.07 -3.59 0.26
C SER A 27 -18.62 -3.63 -1.21
N ILE A 28 -18.29 -2.46 -1.74
CA ILE A 28 -17.85 -2.30 -3.13
C ILE A 28 -16.41 -1.81 -3.13
N CYS A 29 -15.55 -2.53 -3.84
CA CYS A 29 -14.23 -2.05 -4.18
C CYS A 29 -14.20 -1.58 -5.64
N ARG A 30 -13.50 -0.47 -5.91
CA ARG A 30 -13.22 -0.01 -7.26
C ARG A 30 -11.73 0.14 -7.46
N ILE A 31 -11.21 -0.49 -8.51
CA ILE A 31 -9.82 -0.33 -8.96
C ILE A 31 -9.84 0.32 -10.34
N ASN A 32 -8.98 1.31 -10.55
CA ASN A 32 -8.79 1.95 -11.85
C ASN A 32 -7.32 1.84 -12.24
N GLU A 33 -7.05 1.25 -13.40
CA GLU A 33 -5.73 1.20 -13.99
C GLU A 33 -5.74 2.08 -15.24
N PHE A 34 -5.21 3.30 -15.11
CA PHE A 34 -5.29 4.31 -16.15
C PHE A 34 -3.88 4.70 -16.63
N ARG A 35 -3.55 4.37 -17.89
CA ARG A 35 -2.28 4.71 -18.52
C ARG A 35 -2.37 5.89 -19.47
N ARG A 36 -3.59 6.29 -19.87
CA ARG A 36 -3.84 7.36 -20.83
C ARG A 36 -4.78 8.42 -20.25
N ILE A 37 -4.28 9.14 -19.25
CA ILE A 37 -4.99 10.24 -18.58
C ILE A 37 -4.02 11.39 -18.25
N GLY A 38 -4.56 12.60 -18.06
CA GLY A 38 -3.79 13.78 -17.68
C GLY A 38 -3.42 13.81 -16.19
N HIS A 39 -2.76 12.77 -15.67
CA HIS A 39 -2.42 12.66 -14.26
C HIS A 39 -0.99 12.10 -14.05
N PRO A 40 -0.07 12.84 -13.40
CA PRO A 40 1.34 12.45 -13.32
C PRO A 40 1.71 11.55 -12.13
N GLY A 41 0.79 11.33 -11.18
CA GLY A 41 1.05 10.54 -9.97
C GLY A 41 0.67 9.07 -10.13
N ALA A 42 1.24 8.22 -9.28
CA ALA A 42 0.99 6.78 -9.22
C ALA A 42 0.41 6.41 -7.85
N VAL A 43 -0.67 5.60 -7.87
CA VAL A 43 -1.43 5.04 -6.73
C VAL A 43 -2.09 6.07 -5.81
N ARG A 44 -3.37 5.87 -5.52
CA ARG A 44 -4.18 6.67 -4.59
C ARG A 44 -5.26 5.79 -3.99
N MET A 45 -5.68 6.09 -2.77
CA MET A 45 -6.80 5.41 -2.14
C MET A 45 -7.87 6.40 -1.70
N SER A 46 -9.12 5.94 -1.70
CA SER A 46 -10.18 6.60 -0.95
C SER A 46 -11.09 5.50 -0.42
N MET A 47 -11.56 5.68 0.82
CA MET A 47 -12.35 4.70 1.55
C MET A 47 -13.51 5.40 2.23
N TRP A 48 -14.71 4.83 2.09
CA TRP A 48 -15.93 5.43 2.61
C TRP A 48 -16.58 4.47 3.61
N GLY A 49 -16.61 4.89 4.87
CA GLY A 49 -17.28 4.19 5.95
C GLY A 49 -18.54 4.91 6.41
N THR A 50 -19.33 4.23 7.24
CA THR A 50 -20.59 4.78 7.77
C THR A 50 -20.37 5.86 8.85
N GLN A 51 -19.17 5.97 9.41
CA GLN A 51 -18.83 6.97 10.45
C GLN A 51 -17.75 7.96 9.99
N ALA A 52 -16.84 7.51 9.14
CA ALA A 52 -15.75 8.32 8.64
C ALA A 52 -15.34 7.89 7.22
N SER A 53 -14.61 8.75 6.53
CA SER A 53 -14.04 8.50 5.22
C SER A 53 -12.60 8.98 5.16
N PHE A 54 -11.78 8.27 4.40
CA PHE A 54 -10.43 8.68 4.05
C PHE A 54 -10.39 9.05 2.57
N GLU A 55 -9.83 10.21 2.25
CA GLU A 55 -9.68 10.67 0.87
C GLU A 55 -8.24 11.14 0.62
N GLU A 56 -7.64 10.66 -0.47
CA GLU A 56 -6.31 11.05 -0.90
C GLU A 56 -6.32 11.47 -2.36
N ASN A 57 -5.74 12.64 -2.63
CA ASN A 57 -5.49 13.11 -3.98
C ASN A 57 -4.18 13.93 -4.04
N ARG A 58 -3.91 14.58 -5.20
CA ARG A 58 -2.64 15.31 -5.38
C ARG A 58 -2.47 16.48 -4.41
N ALA A 59 -3.56 17.00 -3.86
CA ALA A 59 -3.57 18.07 -2.86
C ALA A 59 -3.40 17.55 -1.42
N GLY A 60 -3.31 16.23 -1.21
CA GLY A 60 -3.05 15.63 0.09
C GLY A 60 -4.07 14.59 0.54
N ALA A 61 -4.00 14.25 1.82
CA ALA A 61 -4.81 13.21 2.46
C ALA A 61 -5.64 13.79 3.61
N VAL A 62 -6.90 13.37 3.71
CA VAL A 62 -7.84 13.84 4.75
C VAL A 62 -8.62 12.70 5.37
N TRP A 63 -8.96 12.88 6.65
CA TRP A 63 -9.95 12.09 7.37
C TRP A 63 -11.18 12.96 7.64
N LEU A 64 -12.34 12.41 7.32
CA LEU A 64 -13.62 13.11 7.37
C LEU A 64 -14.60 12.32 8.23
N THR A 65 -15.35 12.99 9.10
CA THR A 65 -16.46 12.39 9.86
C THR A 65 -17.80 12.96 9.40
N LYS A 66 -18.91 12.54 10.03
CA LYS A 66 -20.22 13.18 9.82
C LYS A 66 -20.25 14.63 10.28
N ASN A 67 -19.35 15.03 11.18
CA ASN A 67 -19.20 16.41 11.60
C ASN A 67 -18.18 17.10 10.70
N ARG A 68 -18.64 18.08 9.90
CA ARG A 68 -17.77 18.82 8.97
C ARG A 68 -16.67 19.61 9.68
N GLU A 69 -16.88 19.94 10.94
CA GLU A 69 -15.90 20.68 11.77
C GLU A 69 -14.74 19.78 12.24
N GLU A 70 -14.88 18.45 12.17
CA GLU A 70 -13.88 17.46 12.59
C GLU A 70 -13.02 16.95 11.42
N THR A 71 -12.81 17.77 10.39
CA THR A 71 -11.92 17.38 9.27
C THR A 71 -10.47 17.40 9.72
N GLU A 72 -9.77 16.28 9.56
CA GLU A 72 -8.35 16.15 9.90
C GLU A 72 -7.51 16.05 8.62
N ARG A 73 -6.46 16.86 8.55
CA ARG A 73 -5.42 16.77 7.50
C ARG A 73 -4.39 15.74 7.94
N LEU A 74 -4.13 14.75 7.10
CA LEU A 74 -3.22 13.64 7.41
C LEU A 74 -1.84 13.77 6.74
N ASP A 75 -1.56 14.88 6.05
CA ASP A 75 -0.33 15.07 5.28
C ASP A 75 0.91 14.88 6.14
N ASP A 76 0.97 15.53 7.30
CA ASP A 76 2.13 15.44 8.21
C ASP A 76 2.25 14.07 8.86
N LEU A 77 1.12 13.42 9.16
CA LEU A 77 1.07 12.08 9.73
C LEU A 77 1.61 11.04 8.74
N LEU A 78 1.29 11.18 7.45
CA LEU A 78 1.67 10.25 6.39
C LEU A 78 2.99 10.63 5.70
N ALA A 79 3.54 11.81 5.95
CA ALA A 79 4.76 12.29 5.33
C ALA A 79 5.96 11.39 5.70
N CYS A 80 6.65 10.90 4.66
CA CYS A 80 7.87 10.11 4.82
C CYS A 80 9.11 11.02 4.80
N THR A 81 9.39 11.67 5.92
CA THR A 81 10.53 12.60 6.09
C THR A 81 11.70 11.95 6.85
N GLY A 82 11.40 11.03 7.76
CA GLY A 82 12.34 10.33 8.64
C GLY A 82 11.91 10.38 10.11
N GLN A 83 12.14 9.29 10.85
CA GLN A 83 11.74 9.16 12.26
C GLN A 83 12.93 8.73 13.13
N PRO A 84 13.17 9.39 14.28
CA PRO A 84 14.25 9.02 15.19
C PRO A 84 14.02 7.63 15.79
N VAL A 85 15.10 6.90 16.04
CA VAL A 85 15.03 5.62 16.77
C VAL A 85 14.49 5.88 18.18
N LYS A 86 13.53 5.05 18.63
CA LYS A 86 13.03 5.11 20.01
C LYS A 86 14.08 4.51 20.94
N PRO A 87 14.42 5.14 22.08
CA PRO A 87 15.30 4.54 23.07
C PRO A 87 14.73 3.21 23.55
N ALA A 88 15.58 2.21 23.75
CA ALA A 88 15.15 0.94 24.33
C ALA A 88 14.55 1.17 25.73
N GLU A 89 13.44 0.51 26.06
CA GLU A 89 12.72 0.66 27.35
C GLU A 89 13.56 0.29 28.61
N LYS A 90 14.79 -0.21 28.42
CA LYS A 90 15.75 -0.54 29.49
C LYS A 90 17.07 0.23 29.40
N ALA A 91 17.04 1.47 28.93
CA ALA A 91 18.18 2.37 29.00
C ALA A 91 18.37 2.87 30.45
N GLU A 92 19.32 2.30 31.20
CA GLU A 92 19.76 2.82 32.50
C GLU A 92 21.15 3.47 32.40
N GLY A 93 21.28 4.70 32.90
CA GLY A 93 22.55 5.42 32.97
C GLY A 93 22.74 6.45 31.85
N MET A 94 23.97 6.55 31.34
CA MET A 94 24.40 7.58 30.37
C MET A 94 23.66 7.53 29.01
N ASP A 95 22.79 6.54 28.80
CA ASP A 95 21.89 6.39 27.64
C ASP A 95 20.79 7.47 27.55
N LEU A 96 20.59 8.28 28.60
CA LEU A 96 19.54 9.31 28.63
C LEU A 96 19.95 10.67 28.04
N VAL A 97 21.19 10.82 27.57
CA VAL A 97 21.68 12.08 26.98
C VAL A 97 22.25 11.82 25.60
N THR A 98 21.36 11.63 24.63
CA THR A 98 21.45 12.02 23.21
C THR A 98 20.46 11.20 22.39
N SER A 99 19.88 11.81 21.37
CA SER A 99 19.24 11.11 20.25
C SER A 99 20.30 10.44 19.35
N ASP A 100 21.27 9.73 19.91
CA ASP A 100 22.48 9.25 19.19
C ASP A 100 22.28 7.92 18.45
N ASP A 101 21.17 7.21 18.68
CA ASP A 101 20.89 5.93 17.99
C ASP A 101 20.51 6.10 16.51
N GLY A 102 20.38 7.34 16.01
CA GLY A 102 20.16 7.67 14.61
C GLY A 102 18.68 7.77 14.18
N THR A 103 18.45 7.85 12.86
CA THR A 103 17.13 8.11 12.25
C THR A 103 16.83 7.08 11.18
N HIS A 104 15.64 6.48 11.20
CA HIS A 104 15.11 5.78 10.04
C HIS A 104 14.70 6.82 9.00
N MET A 105 15.36 6.84 7.85
CA MET A 105 15.10 7.84 6.82
C MET A 105 13.88 7.46 5.98
N SER A 106 13.12 8.46 5.50
CA SER A 106 12.01 8.27 4.57
C SER A 106 10.90 7.32 5.06
N VAL A 107 10.57 7.38 6.35
CA VAL A 107 9.42 6.69 6.96
C VAL A 107 8.47 7.69 7.59
N SER A 108 7.19 7.36 7.68
CA SER A 108 6.16 8.17 8.36
C SER A 108 6.09 7.84 9.85
N SER A 109 5.41 8.69 10.62
CA SER A 109 5.26 8.52 12.07
C SER A 109 4.34 7.35 12.46
N VAL A 110 3.53 6.86 11.52
CA VAL A 110 2.64 5.70 11.71
C VAL A 110 3.31 4.37 11.40
N HIS A 111 4.51 4.36 10.82
CA HIS A 111 5.23 3.12 10.58
C HIS A 111 5.76 2.52 11.90
N PRO A 112 5.69 1.17 12.07
CA PRO A 112 6.21 0.48 13.25
C PRO A 112 7.73 0.34 13.17
N ILE A 113 8.46 1.46 13.20
CA ILE A 113 9.92 1.52 12.98
C ILE A 113 10.71 0.70 13.99
N ASP A 114 10.15 0.44 15.17
CA ASP A 114 10.76 -0.39 16.22
C ASP A 114 10.97 -1.85 15.82
N ARG A 115 10.26 -2.35 14.79
CA ARG A 115 10.46 -3.70 14.27
C ARG A 115 11.65 -3.81 13.31
N LEU A 116 12.11 -2.69 12.74
CA LEU A 116 13.19 -2.70 11.76
C LEU A 116 14.54 -3.01 12.42
N PRO A 117 15.38 -3.82 11.78
CA PRO A 117 16.78 -3.99 12.20
C PRO A 117 17.50 -2.65 12.28
N ARG A 118 18.34 -2.47 13.31
CA ARG A 118 19.17 -1.26 13.49
C ARG A 118 20.11 -1.01 12.32
N GLU A 119 20.44 -2.05 11.56
CA GLU A 119 21.29 -1.99 10.37
C GLU A 119 20.67 -1.12 9.26
N PHE A 120 19.37 -0.82 9.32
CA PHE A 120 18.71 0.14 8.43
C PHE A 120 18.78 1.61 8.88
N VAL A 121 19.25 1.89 10.08
CA VAL A 121 19.36 3.25 10.59
C VAL A 121 20.29 4.07 9.68
N GLY A 122 19.86 5.28 9.31
CA GLY A 122 20.57 6.17 8.40
C GLY A 122 20.49 5.79 6.92
N LEU A 123 20.00 4.59 6.58
CA LEU A 123 19.79 4.17 5.20
C LEU A 123 18.46 4.69 4.66
N HIS A 124 18.44 5.03 3.38
CA HIS A 124 17.22 5.51 2.71
C HIS A 124 16.18 4.39 2.58
N ASN A 125 14.91 4.76 2.73
CA ASN A 125 13.77 3.87 2.52
C ASN A 125 12.92 4.39 1.34
N GLY A 126 12.50 3.49 0.45
CA GLY A 126 11.82 3.83 -0.80
C GLY A 126 10.31 3.56 -0.75
N HIS A 127 9.60 4.04 -1.76
CA HIS A 127 8.17 3.79 -1.99
C HIS A 127 7.32 4.07 -0.74
N ASN A 128 7.34 5.33 -0.33
CA ASN A 128 6.67 5.82 0.88
C ASN A 128 7.07 5.02 2.13
N GLY A 129 8.36 4.73 2.29
CA GLY A 129 8.90 4.10 3.50
C GLY A 129 8.60 2.61 3.67
N SER A 130 8.14 1.91 2.63
CA SER A 130 7.75 0.49 2.71
C SER A 130 8.89 -0.49 2.46
N HIS A 131 9.91 -0.12 1.67
CA HIS A 131 10.91 -1.06 1.16
C HIS A 131 11.67 -1.82 2.26
N GLN A 132 12.15 -1.12 3.29
CA GLN A 132 12.94 -1.78 4.35
C GLN A 132 12.12 -2.83 5.10
N PHE A 133 10.83 -2.56 5.32
CA PHE A 133 9.90 -3.51 5.95
C PHE A 133 9.70 -4.76 5.07
N LEU A 134 9.51 -4.58 3.76
CA LEU A 134 9.34 -5.69 2.82
C LEU A 134 10.61 -6.56 2.74
N VAL A 135 11.79 -5.93 2.72
CA VAL A 135 13.08 -6.65 2.71
C VAL A 135 13.28 -7.41 4.02
N ASP A 136 12.97 -6.79 5.15
CA ASP A 136 13.09 -7.41 6.47
C ASP A 136 12.19 -8.65 6.58
N ASP A 137 10.90 -8.53 6.23
CA ASP A 137 9.94 -9.63 6.26
C ASP A 137 10.39 -10.78 5.35
N PHE A 138 10.90 -10.48 4.15
CA PHE A 138 11.43 -11.49 3.23
C PHE A 138 12.64 -12.23 3.80
N VAL A 139 13.64 -11.51 4.30
CA VAL A 139 14.88 -12.12 4.83
C VAL A 139 14.58 -12.95 6.07
N ARG A 140 13.72 -12.46 6.97
CA ARG A 140 13.31 -13.22 8.17
C ARG A 140 12.62 -14.52 7.78
N ALA A 141 11.66 -14.50 6.86
CA ALA A 141 10.99 -15.70 6.39
C ALA A 141 11.96 -16.70 5.76
N CYS A 142 12.94 -16.24 4.96
CA CYS A 142 14.00 -17.12 4.44
C CYS A 142 14.88 -17.73 5.54
N ALA A 143 15.16 -16.99 6.60
CA ALA A 143 16.04 -17.42 7.69
C ALA A 143 15.33 -18.34 8.70
N SER A 144 14.07 -18.08 9.03
CA SER A 144 13.30 -18.84 10.02
C SER A 144 12.49 -19.99 9.41
N GLY A 145 12.16 -19.91 8.11
CA GLY A 145 11.20 -20.81 7.48
C GLY A 145 9.74 -20.52 7.82
N GLU A 146 9.47 -19.42 8.52
CA GLU A 146 8.11 -18.97 8.84
C GLU A 146 7.43 -18.33 7.62
N THR A 147 6.10 -18.43 7.58
CA THR A 147 5.28 -17.76 6.56
C THR A 147 5.37 -16.24 6.74
N PRO A 148 5.78 -15.47 5.71
CA PRO A 148 5.86 -14.01 5.81
C PRO A 148 4.45 -13.38 5.90
N PRO A 149 4.34 -12.15 6.43
CA PRO A 149 3.07 -11.41 6.46
C PRO A 149 2.44 -11.16 5.09
N ASN A 150 3.24 -11.13 4.03
CA ASN A 150 2.78 -11.10 2.64
C ASN A 150 3.27 -12.37 1.93
N HIS A 151 2.42 -13.40 1.91
CA HIS A 151 2.74 -14.71 1.36
C HIS A 151 2.07 -14.95 -0.01
N VAL A 152 2.36 -16.09 -0.64
CA VAL A 152 1.92 -16.39 -2.01
C VAL A 152 0.40 -16.36 -2.19
N TRP A 153 -0.40 -16.75 -1.20
CA TRP A 153 -1.86 -16.62 -1.31
C TRP A 153 -2.37 -15.18 -1.26
N ASP A 154 -1.75 -14.29 -0.49
CA ASP A 154 -2.11 -12.88 -0.51
C ASP A 154 -1.70 -12.25 -1.83
N ALA A 155 -0.51 -12.57 -2.32
CA ALA A 155 -0.08 -12.16 -3.66
C ALA A 155 -1.07 -12.63 -4.75
N ALA A 156 -1.60 -13.85 -4.64
CA ALA A 156 -2.63 -14.35 -5.54
C ALA A 156 -3.94 -13.55 -5.39
N ARG A 157 -4.40 -13.28 -4.16
CA ARG A 157 -5.59 -12.45 -3.88
C ARG A 157 -5.47 -11.02 -4.41
N TYR A 158 -4.26 -10.46 -4.47
CA TYR A 158 -4.03 -9.14 -5.05
C TYR A 158 -4.05 -9.15 -6.59
N THR A 159 -3.72 -10.29 -7.20
CA THR A 159 -3.49 -10.39 -8.65
C THR A 159 -4.71 -10.92 -9.40
N ILE A 160 -5.35 -11.97 -8.88
CA ILE A 160 -6.49 -12.64 -9.52
C ILE A 160 -7.63 -11.68 -9.86
N PRO A 161 -8.07 -10.76 -8.98
CA PRO A 161 -9.16 -9.84 -9.31
C PRO A 161 -8.85 -8.98 -10.54
N GLY A 162 -7.59 -8.55 -10.71
CA GLY A 162 -7.17 -7.79 -11.89
C GLY A 162 -7.19 -8.61 -13.18
N ILE A 163 -6.80 -9.88 -13.12
CA ILE A 163 -6.88 -10.81 -14.27
C ILE A 163 -8.33 -11.04 -14.68
N VAL A 164 -9.20 -11.36 -13.72
CA VAL A 164 -10.63 -11.58 -13.95
C VAL A 164 -11.31 -10.30 -14.46
N ALA A 165 -10.94 -9.14 -13.93
CA ALA A 165 -11.45 -7.86 -14.42
C ALA A 165 -11.05 -7.57 -15.87
N HIS A 166 -9.83 -7.89 -16.26
CA HIS A 166 -9.39 -7.76 -17.65
C HIS A 166 -10.15 -8.72 -18.58
N GLU A 167 -10.37 -9.97 -18.14
CA GLU A 167 -11.19 -10.93 -18.87
C GLU A 167 -12.64 -10.44 -19.02
N SER A 168 -13.22 -9.88 -17.95
CA SER A 168 -14.53 -9.24 -17.96
C SER A 168 -14.59 -8.11 -18.99
N ALA A 169 -13.58 -7.24 -19.02
CA ALA A 169 -13.49 -6.14 -19.99
C ALA A 169 -13.46 -6.64 -21.44
N MET A 170 -12.70 -7.72 -21.71
CA MET A 170 -12.69 -8.39 -23.02
C MET A 170 -14.06 -8.98 -23.42
N GLN A 171 -14.93 -9.26 -22.43
CA GLN A 171 -16.30 -9.76 -22.61
C GLN A 171 -17.34 -8.64 -22.44
N ASN A 172 -17.02 -7.41 -22.85
CA ASN A 172 -17.91 -6.24 -22.75
C ASN A 172 -18.40 -5.94 -21.32
N GLY A 173 -17.58 -6.20 -20.31
CA GLY A 173 -17.88 -5.94 -18.90
C GLY A 173 -18.84 -6.95 -18.27
N THR A 174 -18.84 -8.20 -18.74
CA THR A 174 -19.66 -9.27 -18.16
C THR A 174 -19.26 -9.51 -16.70
N LEU A 175 -20.22 -9.70 -15.80
CA LEU A 175 -19.94 -10.07 -14.41
C LEU A 175 -19.30 -11.47 -14.37
N LEU A 176 -18.10 -11.56 -13.77
CA LEU A 176 -17.35 -12.80 -13.62
C LEU A 176 -17.06 -13.04 -12.13
N GLU A 177 -17.07 -14.32 -11.74
CA GLU A 177 -16.68 -14.75 -10.40
C GLU A 177 -15.16 -14.64 -10.22
N VAL A 178 -14.75 -14.09 -9.09
CA VAL A 178 -13.33 -14.07 -8.68
C VAL A 178 -13.07 -15.33 -7.84
N PRO A 179 -12.18 -16.24 -8.28
CA PRO A 179 -11.95 -17.48 -7.55
C PRO A 179 -11.24 -17.21 -6.21
N ASP A 180 -11.75 -17.84 -5.16
CA ASP A 180 -11.09 -17.91 -3.86
C ASP A 180 -10.21 -19.16 -3.79
N LEU A 181 -8.93 -18.97 -3.49
CA LEU A 181 -7.95 -20.05 -3.37
C LEU A 181 -7.87 -20.62 -1.94
N GLY A 182 -8.61 -20.07 -0.98
CA GLY A 182 -8.55 -20.44 0.42
C GLY A 182 -7.28 -19.90 1.11
N ASP A 183 -6.93 -20.52 2.24
CA ASP A 183 -5.86 -20.08 3.14
C ASP A 183 -4.58 -20.94 3.03
N PRO A 184 -3.42 -20.44 3.51
CA PRO A 184 -2.17 -21.20 3.45
C PRO A 184 -2.32 -22.47 4.28
N THR A 185 -1.88 -23.59 3.71
CA THR A 185 -1.78 -24.85 4.46
C THR A 185 -0.59 -24.74 5.41
N ASN A 186 -0.83 -24.94 6.71
CA ASN A 186 0.22 -25.03 7.72
C ASN A 186 1.25 -26.12 7.41
#